data_AF-M2CGC3-F1
#
_entry.id   AF-M2CGC3-F1
#
_cell.length_a   1.000
_cell.length_b   1.000
_cell.length_c   1.000
_cell.angle_alpha   90.00
_cell.angle_beta   90.00
_cell.angle_gamma   90.00
#
_symmetry.space_group_name_H-M   'P 1'
#
loop_
_entity.id
_entity.type
_entity.pdbx_description
1 polymer ?
#
loop_
_entity_poly.entity_id
_entity_poly.type
_entity_poly.pdbx_seq_one_letter_code
_entity_poly.pdbx_strand_id
1 'polypeptide(L)'
;MKILHCLAQLPMKTGSGVYFSTLVEGMIKKGHENAVLYGTQLPFAEKTFNESLPDKLQGSVKEYPLKFLSDYVQGEKTVFNADIPFPIAGMSDIMPYTSTVYSKMNDEMYQKWISVFEKTLLRAREEFNPDVIISHHLFILTSLVKKIFSGKKIIGISHGTDIRQIKKNPWIKTRYIQNLDKLDLYFTVSPKDINEVQTIFSAPPKKIKLAGGGFNPDIFNDKDRHIFDGTFKLCYAGKISDSKGVFELAKTLPLILKKYPNTELTLIGNATEEQKNILLKNAGYSENLKIVNASSQICMCKILKQNDIFILPSYYEALGLVAVEALACGLFTVTTEIEGLINLLGKKINTSGIIEFVKLPRIYDVDKAYEEDKPAFVEALSEKIMLQMERLKSQKDFYSSVAAEIKKHSWESIIDRVEKEIKDM
;
A
#
# COMPACT_ATOMS: atom_id res chain seq x y z
N MET A 1 19.74 -18.93 -0.80
CA MET A 1 18.60 -19.58 -1.48
C MET A 1 18.37 -18.87 -2.79
N LYS A 2 17.89 -19.59 -3.80
CA LYS A 2 17.37 -19.04 -5.05
C LYS A 2 15.88 -18.77 -4.91
N ILE A 3 15.47 -17.51 -4.98
CA ILE A 3 14.08 -17.10 -4.77
C ILE A 3 13.49 -16.56 -6.08
N LEU A 4 12.44 -17.20 -6.58
CA LEU A 4 11.65 -16.69 -7.70
C LEU A 4 10.45 -15.91 -7.17
N HIS A 5 10.35 -14.64 -7.53
CA HIS A 5 9.20 -13.80 -7.19
C HIS A 5 8.29 -13.68 -8.41
N CYS A 6 6.98 -13.90 -8.22
CA CYS A 6 6.00 -13.93 -9.30
C CYS A 6 4.89 -12.90 -9.07
N LEU A 7 4.65 -12.03 -10.05
CA LEU A 7 3.59 -11.01 -10.06
C LEU A 7 2.88 -11.00 -11.42
N ALA A 8 1.54 -10.92 -11.42
CA ALA A 8 0.74 -10.85 -12.65
C ALA A 8 0.54 -9.43 -13.20
N GLN A 9 1.13 -8.43 -12.54
CA GLN A 9 0.92 -7.00 -12.73
C GLN A 9 2.24 -6.26 -12.97
N LEU A 10 2.17 -4.95 -13.24
CA LEU A 10 3.33 -4.07 -13.32
C LEU A 10 3.97 -3.91 -11.93
N PRO A 11 5.30 -4.12 -11.79
CA PRO A 11 6.03 -3.73 -10.59
C PRO A 11 5.88 -2.22 -10.32
N MET A 12 5.96 -1.82 -9.05
CA MET A 12 5.99 -0.42 -8.59
C MET A 12 4.78 0.49 -8.93
N LYS A 13 3.80 0.04 -9.71
CA LYS A 13 2.66 0.87 -10.14
C LYS A 13 1.38 0.69 -9.30
N THR A 14 1.30 -0.37 -8.51
CA THR A 14 0.15 -0.71 -7.66
C THR A 14 0.65 -1.04 -6.25
N GLY A 15 -0.25 -1.09 -5.25
CA GLY A 15 0.15 -1.48 -3.88
C GLY A 15 0.87 -2.84 -3.83
N SER A 16 0.36 -3.84 -4.55
CA SER A 16 0.99 -5.16 -4.67
C SER A 16 2.29 -5.13 -5.46
N GLY A 17 2.40 -4.27 -6.49
CA GLY A 17 3.63 -4.06 -7.25
C GLY A 17 4.73 -3.35 -6.45
N VAL A 18 4.37 -2.40 -5.59
CA VAL A 18 5.30 -1.75 -4.64
C VAL A 18 5.77 -2.76 -3.60
N TYR A 19 4.85 -3.54 -3.03
CA TYR A 19 5.19 -4.62 -2.10
C TYR A 19 6.17 -5.62 -2.74
N PHE A 20 5.83 -6.12 -3.93
CA PHE A 20 6.69 -7.02 -4.70
C PHE A 20 8.10 -6.47 -4.87
N SER A 21 8.20 -5.22 -5.32
CA SER A 21 9.50 -4.60 -5.61
C SER A 21 10.32 -4.42 -4.33
N THR A 22 9.67 -4.00 -3.26
CA THR A 22 10.33 -3.78 -1.96
C THR A 22 10.80 -5.09 -1.33
N LEU A 23 9.99 -6.15 -1.44
CA LEU A 23 10.37 -7.48 -0.95
C LEU A 23 11.56 -8.04 -1.74
N VAL A 24 11.56 -7.93 -3.07
CA VAL A 24 12.68 -8.34 -3.92
C VAL A 24 13.94 -7.58 -3.54
N GLU A 25 13.88 -6.25 -3.44
CA GLU A 25 15.02 -5.42 -3.02
C GLU A 25 15.58 -5.86 -1.66
N GLY A 26 14.68 -6.11 -0.70
CA GLY A 26 15.01 -6.65 0.61
C GLY A 26 15.77 -7.97 0.55
N MET A 27 15.24 -8.92 -0.23
CA MET A 27 15.85 -10.25 -0.37
C MET A 27 17.20 -10.21 -1.09
N ILE A 28 17.42 -9.27 -2.01
CA ILE A 28 18.74 -9.01 -2.60
C ILE A 28 19.71 -8.52 -1.51
N LYS A 29 19.30 -7.55 -0.69
CA LYS A 29 20.12 -7.00 0.41
C LYS A 29 20.46 -8.07 1.47
N LYS A 30 19.63 -9.10 1.62
CA LYS A 30 19.90 -10.28 2.47
C LYS A 30 20.84 -11.31 1.85
N GLY A 31 21.35 -11.06 0.63
CA GLY A 31 22.30 -11.94 -0.05
C GLY A 31 21.67 -13.16 -0.69
N HIS A 32 20.37 -13.14 -0.97
CA HIS A 32 19.73 -14.20 -1.76
C HIS A 32 19.93 -13.97 -3.26
N GLU A 33 19.99 -15.07 -4.01
CA GLU A 33 19.95 -15.03 -5.47
C GLU A 33 18.48 -14.92 -5.88
N ASN A 34 18.11 -13.88 -6.64
CA ASN A 34 16.72 -13.56 -6.92
C ASN A 34 16.41 -13.56 -8.42
N ALA A 35 15.22 -14.05 -8.76
CA ALA A 35 14.62 -13.91 -10.08
C ALA A 35 13.22 -13.31 -9.97
N VAL A 36 12.80 -12.59 -10.99
CA VAL A 36 11.48 -11.94 -11.05
C VAL A 36 10.74 -12.33 -12.32
N LEU A 37 9.48 -12.73 -12.17
CA LEU A 37 8.53 -12.92 -13.26
C LEU A 37 7.40 -11.93 -13.09
N TYR A 38 7.20 -11.06 -14.07
CA TYR A 38 6.26 -9.95 -13.97
C TYR A 38 5.69 -9.53 -15.33
N GLY A 39 4.54 -8.85 -15.33
CA GLY A 39 3.97 -8.27 -16.55
C GLY A 39 4.57 -6.90 -16.85
N THR A 40 4.84 -6.61 -18.12
CA THR A 40 5.25 -5.28 -18.61
C THR A 40 4.30 -4.79 -19.70
N GLN A 41 4.07 -3.47 -19.78
CA GLN A 41 3.18 -2.85 -20.74
C GLN A 41 3.59 -1.39 -20.99
N LEU A 42 3.83 -1.02 -22.25
CA LEU A 42 4.04 0.38 -22.63
C LEU A 42 2.70 1.16 -22.71
N PRO A 43 2.73 2.48 -22.53
CA PRO A 43 3.86 3.31 -22.09
C PRO A 43 4.07 3.28 -20.56
N PHE A 44 3.39 2.38 -19.85
CA PHE A 44 3.37 2.39 -18.38
C PHE A 44 4.64 1.80 -17.74
N ALA A 45 5.40 0.98 -18.46
CA ALA A 45 6.64 0.36 -18.02
C ALA A 45 7.74 0.50 -19.09
N GLU A 46 8.39 1.68 -19.11
CA GLU A 46 9.50 2.00 -20.03
C GLU A 46 10.83 1.38 -19.60
N LYS A 47 10.99 1.13 -18.29
CA LYS A 47 12.20 0.54 -17.70
C LYS A 47 11.97 -0.92 -17.33
N THR A 48 13.02 -1.73 -17.40
CA THR A 48 13.03 -3.08 -16.82
C THR A 48 12.97 -3.01 -15.29
N PHE A 49 12.75 -4.16 -14.63
CA PHE A 49 12.81 -4.19 -13.17
C PHE A 49 14.22 -3.87 -12.68
N ASN A 50 15.25 -4.43 -13.32
CA ASN A 50 16.65 -4.12 -12.99
C ASN A 50 16.96 -2.62 -13.13
N GLU A 51 16.52 -1.96 -14.21
CA GLU A 51 16.72 -0.52 -14.43
C GLU A 51 15.95 0.37 -13.44
N SER A 52 14.95 -0.21 -12.77
CA SER A 52 14.14 0.48 -11.76
C SER A 52 14.69 0.28 -10.35
N LEU A 53 15.66 -0.60 -10.15
CA LEU A 53 16.35 -0.78 -8.86
C LEU A 53 17.32 0.38 -8.59
N PRO A 54 17.63 0.66 -7.31
CA PRO A 54 18.72 1.56 -6.95
C PRO A 54 20.03 1.18 -7.67
N ASP A 55 20.85 2.16 -8.06
CA ASP A 55 22.05 1.96 -8.89
C ASP A 55 22.95 0.81 -8.42
N LYS A 56 23.13 0.66 -7.11
CA LYS A 56 23.96 -0.40 -6.50
C LYS A 56 23.40 -1.82 -6.66
N LEU A 57 22.12 -1.95 -7.04
CA LEU A 57 21.40 -3.20 -7.17
C LEU A 57 20.99 -3.50 -8.63
N GLN A 58 21.29 -2.61 -9.58
CA GLN A 58 20.96 -2.86 -10.99
C GLN A 58 21.72 -4.09 -11.51
N GLY A 59 21.02 -4.94 -12.27
CA GLY A 59 21.56 -6.20 -12.78
C GLY A 59 21.64 -7.33 -11.75
N SER A 60 21.16 -7.12 -10.52
CA SER A 60 21.26 -8.10 -9.43
C SER A 60 20.18 -9.19 -9.47
N VAL A 61 19.21 -9.10 -10.38
CA VAL A 61 18.14 -10.09 -10.52
C VAL A 61 18.01 -10.63 -11.93
N LYS A 62 17.66 -11.91 -12.03
CA LYS A 62 17.30 -12.51 -13.32
C LYS A 62 15.84 -12.18 -13.66
N GLU A 63 15.57 -11.73 -14.88
CA GLU A 63 14.24 -11.25 -15.27
C GLU A 63 13.53 -12.18 -16.26
N TYR A 64 12.23 -12.36 -16.01
CA TYR A 64 11.28 -13.09 -16.85
C TYR A 64 10.06 -12.19 -17.15
N PRO A 65 10.22 -11.08 -17.90
CA PRO A 65 9.12 -10.18 -18.20
C PRO A 65 8.17 -10.80 -19.23
N LEU A 66 6.86 -10.58 -19.05
CA LEU A 66 5.82 -10.92 -20.01
C LEU A 66 5.25 -9.64 -20.61
N LYS A 67 5.37 -9.46 -21.93
CA LYS A 67 4.89 -8.26 -22.62
C LYS A 67 3.40 -8.38 -22.90
N PHE A 68 2.61 -7.54 -22.25
CA PHE A 68 1.19 -7.33 -22.59
C PHE A 68 1.07 -6.31 -23.72
N LEU A 69 -0.17 -6.10 -24.20
CA LEU A 69 -0.44 -5.22 -25.34
C LEU A 69 0.25 -3.87 -25.16
N SER A 70 1.30 -3.69 -25.96
CA SER A 70 2.15 -2.52 -26.00
C SER A 70 2.17 -2.07 -27.44
N ASP A 71 1.44 -1.01 -27.75
CA ASP A 71 1.61 -0.27 -28.99
C ASP A 71 2.75 0.72 -28.82
N TYR A 72 3.68 0.72 -29.77
CA TYR A 72 4.67 1.79 -29.88
C TYR A 72 4.79 2.23 -31.33
N VAL A 73 5.05 3.53 -31.49
CA VAL A 73 5.20 4.16 -32.80
C VAL A 73 6.65 4.03 -33.23
N GLN A 74 6.88 3.40 -34.38
CA GLN A 74 8.20 3.35 -35.03
C GLN A 74 8.07 4.03 -36.40
N GLY A 75 8.43 5.32 -36.48
CA GLY A 75 8.16 6.16 -37.64
C GLY A 75 6.67 6.48 -37.75
N GLU A 76 6.03 6.17 -38.88
CA GLU A 76 4.58 6.34 -39.09
C GLU A 76 3.76 5.06 -38.83
N LYS A 77 4.40 3.97 -38.35
CA LYS A 77 3.75 2.66 -38.16
C LYS A 77 3.64 2.30 -36.68
N THR A 78 2.46 1.83 -36.28
CA THR A 78 2.26 1.15 -35.00
C THR A 78 2.77 -0.29 -35.10
N VAL A 79 3.75 -0.65 -34.27
CA VAL A 79 4.27 -2.02 -34.18
C VAL A 79 3.69 -2.69 -32.94
N PHE A 80 3.17 -3.92 -33.11
CA PHE A 80 2.67 -4.75 -32.02
C PHE A 80 3.74 -5.77 -31.61
N ASN A 81 4.34 -5.58 -30.43
CA ASN A 81 5.30 -6.52 -29.85
C ASN A 81 4.83 -6.96 -28.46
N ALA A 82 3.97 -7.98 -28.41
CA ALA A 82 3.39 -8.48 -27.18
C ALA A 82 3.31 -10.01 -27.17
N ASP A 83 3.61 -10.62 -26.01
CA ASP A 83 3.37 -12.03 -25.75
C ASP A 83 1.86 -12.30 -25.55
N ILE A 84 1.16 -11.32 -24.96
CA ILE A 84 -0.28 -11.33 -24.69
C ILE A 84 -0.94 -10.13 -25.40
N PRO A 85 -1.86 -10.35 -26.35
CA PRO A 85 -2.35 -9.31 -27.28
C PRO A 85 -3.49 -8.44 -26.69
N PHE A 86 -3.57 -8.33 -25.36
CA PHE A 86 -4.51 -7.46 -24.67
C PHE A 86 -3.83 -6.81 -23.46
N PRO A 87 -4.38 -5.71 -22.92
CA PRO A 87 -3.81 -5.04 -21.78
C PRO A 87 -3.70 -5.96 -20.55
N ILE A 88 -2.76 -5.66 -19.67
CA ILE A 88 -2.52 -6.38 -18.43
C ILE A 88 -3.80 -6.47 -17.60
N ALA A 89 -4.07 -7.66 -17.04
CA ALA A 89 -5.25 -7.86 -16.21
C ALA A 89 -5.04 -7.28 -14.80
N GLY A 90 -5.92 -6.37 -14.39
CA GLY A 90 -5.86 -5.71 -13.09
C GLY A 90 -6.51 -6.54 -11.98
N MET A 91 -5.93 -6.52 -10.77
CA MET A 91 -6.60 -7.04 -9.56
C MET A 91 -7.72 -6.11 -9.03
N SER A 92 -7.94 -4.97 -9.70
CA SER A 92 -9.08 -4.07 -9.52
C SER A 92 -9.70 -3.79 -10.89
N ASP A 93 -11.00 -3.51 -10.89
CA ASP A 93 -11.72 -3.16 -12.13
C ASP A 93 -11.29 -1.76 -12.64
N ILE A 94 -10.74 -0.93 -11.75
CA ILE A 94 -10.14 0.37 -12.04
C ILE A 94 -8.67 0.33 -11.65
N MET A 95 -7.79 0.56 -12.62
CA MET A 95 -6.34 0.54 -12.46
C MET A 95 -5.75 1.91 -12.83
N PRO A 96 -4.54 2.27 -12.35
CA PRO A 96 -3.88 3.53 -12.69
C PRO A 96 -3.28 3.55 -14.12
N TYR A 97 -3.57 2.54 -14.93
CA TYR A 97 -3.12 2.35 -16.30
C TYR A 97 -4.18 1.55 -17.05
N THR A 98 -4.17 1.60 -18.39
CA THR A 98 -5.09 0.82 -19.22
C THR A 98 -4.93 -0.67 -18.93
N SER A 99 -6.03 -1.32 -18.53
CA SER A 99 -6.01 -2.71 -18.05
C SER A 99 -7.24 -3.49 -18.50
N THR A 100 -7.08 -4.79 -18.69
CA THR A 100 -8.21 -5.72 -18.84
C THR A 100 -8.82 -6.06 -17.47
N VAL A 101 -10.14 -6.18 -17.41
CA VAL A 101 -10.86 -6.64 -16.21
C VAL A 101 -11.04 -8.15 -16.30
N TYR A 102 -10.60 -8.90 -15.29
CA TYR A 102 -10.68 -10.38 -15.29
C TYR A 102 -12.09 -10.89 -15.60
N SER A 103 -13.14 -10.30 -15.01
CA SER A 103 -14.52 -10.74 -15.24
C SER A 103 -15.05 -10.48 -16.65
N LYS A 104 -14.31 -9.72 -17.47
CA LYS A 104 -14.63 -9.42 -18.87
C LYS A 104 -13.79 -10.22 -19.87
N MET A 105 -12.82 -11.01 -19.39
CA MET A 105 -12.04 -11.90 -20.25
C MET A 105 -12.91 -13.06 -20.72
N ASN A 106 -12.81 -13.38 -22.02
CA ASN A 106 -13.38 -14.61 -22.57
C ASN A 106 -12.41 -15.79 -22.39
N ASP A 107 -12.86 -16.98 -22.74
CA ASP A 107 -12.08 -18.21 -22.53
C ASP A 107 -10.77 -18.25 -23.33
N GLU A 108 -10.75 -17.70 -24.54
CA GLU A 108 -9.54 -17.60 -25.36
C GLU A 108 -8.50 -16.69 -24.70
N MET A 109 -8.94 -15.56 -24.13
CA MET A 109 -8.07 -14.65 -23.37
C MET A 109 -7.49 -15.35 -22.14
N TYR A 110 -8.29 -16.12 -21.40
CA TYR A 110 -7.80 -16.92 -20.27
C TYR A 110 -6.78 -17.97 -20.70
N GLN A 111 -7.06 -18.73 -21.76
CA GLN A 111 -6.14 -19.75 -22.29
C GLN A 111 -4.83 -19.12 -22.76
N LYS A 112 -4.89 -17.98 -23.46
CA LYS A 112 -3.70 -17.24 -23.90
C LYS A 112 -2.90 -16.74 -22.71
N TRP A 113 -3.56 -16.15 -21.71
CA TRP A 113 -2.89 -15.70 -20.49
C TRP A 113 -2.20 -16.87 -19.78
N ILE A 114 -2.92 -17.97 -19.53
CA ILE A 114 -2.42 -19.14 -18.82
C ILE A 114 -1.22 -19.75 -19.56
N SER A 115 -1.32 -19.95 -20.87
CA SER A 115 -0.26 -20.59 -21.67
C SER A 115 1.04 -19.78 -21.68
N VAL A 116 0.97 -18.44 -21.76
CA VAL A 116 2.17 -17.59 -21.75
C VAL A 116 2.82 -17.59 -20.35
N PHE A 117 2.04 -17.48 -19.29
CA PHE A 117 2.57 -17.58 -17.92
C PHE A 117 3.16 -18.96 -17.64
N GLU A 118 2.49 -20.05 -18.05
CA GLU A 118 2.98 -21.42 -17.89
C GLU A 118 4.32 -21.63 -18.62
N LYS A 119 4.43 -21.20 -19.88
CA LYS A 119 5.69 -21.27 -20.64
C LYS A 119 6.82 -20.50 -19.94
N THR A 120 6.52 -19.31 -19.42
CA THR A 120 7.52 -18.47 -18.76
C THR A 120 7.95 -19.03 -17.40
N LEU A 121 7.02 -19.60 -16.63
CA LEU A 121 7.29 -20.30 -15.38
C LEU A 121 8.15 -21.55 -15.61
N LEU A 122 7.89 -22.31 -16.68
CA LEU A 122 8.72 -23.45 -17.08
C LEU A 122 10.15 -23.02 -17.43
N ARG A 123 10.31 -21.93 -18.18
CA ARG A 123 11.62 -21.33 -18.48
C ARG A 123 12.35 -20.93 -17.20
N ALA A 124 11.66 -20.28 -16.26
CA ALA A 124 12.25 -19.91 -14.97
C ALA A 124 12.65 -21.15 -14.15
N ARG A 125 11.87 -22.22 -14.19
CA ARG A 125 12.20 -23.49 -13.53
C ARG A 125 13.49 -24.10 -14.10
N GLU A 126 13.67 -24.11 -15.40
CA GLU A 126 14.83 -24.71 -16.06
C GLU A 126 16.08 -23.87 -15.90
N GLU A 127 15.98 -22.56 -16.15
CA GLU A 127 17.17 -21.72 -16.19
C GLU A 127 17.59 -21.12 -14.84
N PHE A 128 16.67 -21.02 -13.88
CA PHE A 128 16.97 -20.47 -12.55
C PHE A 128 16.89 -21.52 -11.45
N ASN A 129 16.02 -22.53 -11.61
CA ASN A 129 15.80 -23.63 -10.66
C ASN A 129 15.66 -23.15 -9.21
N PRO A 130 14.58 -22.39 -8.89
CA PRO A 130 14.42 -21.79 -7.57
C PRO A 130 14.26 -22.85 -6.46
N ASP A 131 14.74 -22.50 -5.26
CA ASP A 131 14.50 -23.25 -4.02
C ASP A 131 13.12 -22.88 -3.45
N VAL A 132 12.78 -21.58 -3.54
CA VAL A 132 11.57 -20.97 -2.98
C VAL A 132 10.91 -20.12 -4.06
N ILE A 133 9.58 -20.18 -4.13
CA ILE A 133 8.79 -19.33 -5.02
C ILE A 133 7.81 -18.50 -4.18
N ILE A 134 7.87 -17.19 -4.33
CA ILE A 134 6.95 -16.24 -3.69
C ILE A 134 6.02 -15.68 -4.76
N SER A 135 4.72 -15.95 -4.65
CA SER A 135 3.73 -15.49 -5.63
C SER A 135 2.76 -14.49 -5.01
N HIS A 136 2.56 -13.37 -5.70
CA HIS A 136 1.70 -12.28 -5.26
C HIS A 136 0.28 -12.46 -5.80
N HIS A 137 -0.68 -12.33 -4.88
CA HIS A 137 -2.11 -12.62 -5.01
C HIS A 137 -2.42 -14.12 -5.00
N LEU A 138 -3.33 -14.56 -4.12
CA LEU A 138 -3.84 -15.93 -4.12
C LEU A 138 -4.87 -16.09 -5.27
N PHE A 139 -4.35 -16.15 -6.49
CA PHE A 139 -5.13 -16.09 -7.73
C PHE A 139 -4.59 -17.06 -8.80
N ILE A 140 -4.94 -16.85 -10.07
CA ILE A 140 -4.61 -17.73 -11.20
C ILE A 140 -3.08 -17.96 -11.32
N LEU A 141 -2.26 -16.92 -11.17
CA LEU A 141 -0.79 -17.06 -11.22
C LEU A 141 -0.27 -18.04 -10.16
N THR A 142 -0.69 -17.87 -8.91
CA THR A 142 -0.26 -18.73 -7.80
C THR A 142 -0.71 -20.17 -7.99
N SER A 143 -1.89 -20.39 -8.59
CA SER A 143 -2.35 -21.73 -9.01
C SER A 143 -1.40 -22.37 -10.04
N LEU A 144 -0.96 -21.61 -11.05
CA LEU A 144 0.02 -22.09 -12.03
C LEU A 144 1.40 -22.34 -11.41
N VAL A 145 1.85 -21.46 -10.52
CA VAL A 145 3.08 -21.67 -9.75
C VAL A 145 3.02 -22.99 -8.99
N LYS A 146 1.92 -23.27 -8.27
CA LYS A 146 1.78 -24.52 -7.52
C LYS A 146 1.75 -25.75 -8.42
N LYS A 147 1.15 -25.66 -9.61
CA LYS A 147 1.15 -26.73 -10.61
C LYS A 147 2.57 -27.02 -11.13
N ILE A 148 3.34 -25.99 -11.49
CA ILE A 148 4.62 -26.13 -12.21
C ILE A 148 5.79 -26.47 -11.27
N PHE A 149 5.78 -25.91 -10.07
CA PHE A 149 6.83 -26.06 -9.07
C PHE A 149 6.43 -27.06 -7.97
N SER A 150 5.69 -28.11 -8.34
CA SER A 150 5.37 -29.19 -7.39
C SER A 150 6.64 -29.76 -6.77
N GLY A 151 6.68 -29.86 -5.44
CA GLY A 151 7.85 -30.30 -4.68
C GLY A 151 8.83 -29.18 -4.26
N LYS A 152 8.62 -27.94 -4.70
CA LYS A 152 9.34 -26.76 -4.18
C LYS A 152 8.54 -26.05 -3.09
N LYS A 153 9.22 -25.24 -2.27
CA LYS A 153 8.58 -24.38 -1.26
C LYS A 153 7.87 -23.22 -1.94
N ILE A 154 6.56 -23.14 -1.79
CA ILE A 154 5.73 -22.13 -2.44
C ILE A 154 4.97 -21.31 -1.40
N ILE A 155 5.10 -20.00 -1.54
CA ILE A 155 4.55 -19.00 -0.64
C ILE A 155 3.61 -18.10 -1.42
N GLY A 156 2.40 -17.93 -0.91
CA GLY A 156 1.42 -17.00 -1.46
C GLY A 156 1.26 -15.76 -0.59
N ILE A 157 1.25 -14.57 -1.19
CA ILE A 157 0.97 -13.31 -0.50
C ILE A 157 -0.39 -12.78 -0.96
N SER A 158 -1.37 -12.76 -0.07
CA SER A 158 -2.68 -12.13 -0.31
C SER A 158 -2.61 -10.62 -0.06
N HIS A 159 -3.13 -9.85 -1.01
CA HIS A 159 -3.16 -8.38 -0.97
C HIS A 159 -4.58 -7.85 -0.74
N GLY A 160 -5.55 -8.73 -0.42
CA GLY A 160 -6.97 -8.42 -0.25
C GLY A 160 -7.73 -8.18 -1.55
N THR A 161 -7.07 -7.69 -2.60
CA THR A 161 -7.66 -7.51 -3.93
C THR A 161 -8.03 -8.83 -4.60
N ASP A 162 -7.27 -9.89 -4.33
CA ASP A 162 -7.57 -11.28 -4.69
C ASP A 162 -8.85 -11.78 -4.04
N ILE A 163 -8.98 -11.60 -2.72
CA ILE A 163 -10.21 -11.92 -1.98
C ILE A 163 -11.40 -11.18 -2.58
N ARG A 164 -11.27 -9.87 -2.81
CA ARG A 164 -12.34 -9.05 -3.39
C ARG A 164 -12.73 -9.52 -4.79
N GLN A 165 -11.77 -9.86 -5.65
CA GLN A 165 -12.04 -10.37 -6.99
C GLN A 165 -12.80 -11.69 -6.95
N ILE A 166 -12.41 -12.60 -6.04
CA ILE A 166 -13.11 -13.89 -5.87
C ILE A 166 -14.51 -13.72 -5.29
N LYS A 167 -14.70 -12.83 -4.31
CA LYS A 167 -16.04 -12.53 -3.79
C LYS A 167 -16.97 -11.95 -4.86
N LYS A 168 -16.47 -11.03 -5.69
CA LYS A 168 -17.24 -10.44 -6.79
C LYS A 168 -17.51 -11.43 -7.92
N ASN A 169 -16.55 -12.30 -8.23
CA ASN A 169 -16.60 -13.21 -9.37
C ASN A 169 -16.22 -14.65 -8.96
N PRO A 170 -17.06 -15.35 -8.16
CA PRO A 170 -16.70 -16.66 -7.60
C PRO A 170 -16.40 -17.72 -8.66
N TRP A 171 -17.01 -17.60 -9.84
CA TRP A 171 -16.80 -18.49 -10.98
C TRP A 171 -15.34 -18.53 -11.46
N ILE A 172 -14.56 -17.45 -11.27
CA ILE A 172 -13.14 -17.42 -11.62
C ILE A 172 -12.38 -18.42 -10.77
N LYS A 173 -12.67 -18.48 -9.47
CA LYS A 173 -12.06 -19.47 -8.57
C LYS A 173 -12.40 -20.88 -9.03
N THR A 174 -13.68 -21.16 -9.25
CA THR A 174 -14.15 -22.49 -9.66
C THR A 174 -13.51 -22.96 -10.97
N ARG A 175 -13.29 -22.05 -11.93
CA ARG A 175 -12.82 -22.41 -13.27
C ARG A 175 -11.31 -22.41 -13.43
N TYR A 176 -10.59 -21.47 -12.79
CA TYR A 176 -9.19 -21.18 -13.12
C TYR A 176 -8.21 -21.28 -11.94
N ILE A 177 -8.70 -21.52 -10.72
CA ILE A 177 -7.86 -21.53 -9.51
C ILE A 177 -7.94 -22.88 -8.81
N GLN A 178 -6.79 -23.50 -8.59
CA GLN A 178 -6.67 -24.81 -7.96
C GLN A 178 -5.46 -24.86 -7.02
N ASN A 179 -5.48 -25.81 -6.09
CA ASN A 179 -4.36 -26.15 -5.20
C ASN A 179 -3.84 -25.01 -4.30
N LEU A 180 -4.60 -23.92 -4.14
CA LEU A 180 -4.26 -22.84 -3.22
C LEU A 180 -4.44 -23.23 -1.75
N ASP A 181 -4.99 -24.40 -1.44
CA ASP A 181 -5.01 -25.02 -0.11
C ASP A 181 -3.67 -25.70 0.25
N LYS A 182 -2.82 -25.94 -0.77
CA LYS A 182 -1.60 -26.76 -0.66
C LYS A 182 -0.30 -25.94 -0.71
N LEU A 183 -0.35 -24.63 -0.50
CA LEU A 183 0.86 -23.83 -0.37
C LEU A 183 1.56 -24.15 0.98
N ASP A 184 2.85 -23.85 1.02
CA ASP A 184 3.68 -24.15 2.19
C ASP A 184 3.55 -23.06 3.24
N LEU A 185 3.35 -21.81 2.81
CA LEU A 185 3.08 -20.65 3.67
C LEU A 185 2.20 -19.60 2.98
N TYR A 186 1.40 -18.89 3.77
CA TYR A 186 0.54 -17.80 3.31
C TYR A 186 0.86 -16.54 4.11
N PHE A 187 1.12 -15.44 3.42
CA PHE A 187 1.17 -14.13 4.03
C PHE A 187 -0.09 -13.33 3.69
N THR A 188 -0.57 -12.59 4.67
CA THR A 188 -1.58 -11.54 4.49
C THR A 188 -0.94 -10.17 4.70
N VAL A 189 -1.37 -9.19 3.91
CA VAL A 189 -0.97 -7.79 4.10
C VAL A 189 -1.82 -7.12 5.18
N SER A 190 -3.07 -7.54 5.37
CA SER A 190 -3.96 -7.01 6.40
C SER A 190 -4.45 -8.10 7.37
N PRO A 191 -4.56 -7.81 8.68
CA PRO A 191 -5.10 -8.76 9.66
C PRO A 191 -6.49 -9.29 9.32
N LYS A 192 -7.36 -8.45 8.73
CA LYS A 192 -8.72 -8.83 8.33
C LYS A 192 -8.75 -9.93 7.27
N ASP A 193 -7.68 -10.05 6.48
CA ASP A 193 -7.61 -11.01 5.39
C ASP A 193 -7.25 -12.42 5.89
N ILE A 194 -6.83 -12.59 7.14
CA ILE A 194 -6.44 -13.91 7.70
C ILE A 194 -7.61 -14.89 7.63
N ASN A 195 -8.78 -14.50 8.15
CA ASN A 195 -9.98 -15.34 8.15
C ASN A 195 -10.52 -15.56 6.73
N GLU A 196 -10.39 -14.56 5.87
CA GLU A 196 -10.80 -14.62 4.47
C GLU A 196 -9.93 -15.60 3.68
N VAL A 197 -8.61 -15.58 3.88
CA VAL A 197 -7.69 -16.52 3.23
C VAL A 197 -7.98 -17.95 3.67
N GLN A 198 -8.22 -18.17 4.96
CA GLN A 198 -8.63 -19.48 5.47
C GLN A 198 -9.92 -19.96 4.83
N THR A 199 -10.94 -19.11 4.77
CA THR A 199 -12.29 -19.49 4.30
C THR A 199 -12.34 -19.65 2.79
N ILE A 200 -11.79 -18.69 2.05
CA ILE A 200 -11.87 -18.65 0.58
C ILE A 200 -10.89 -19.63 -0.05
N PHE A 201 -9.68 -19.80 0.49
CA PHE A 201 -8.68 -20.66 -0.15
C PHE A 201 -8.44 -21.97 0.59
N SER A 202 -9.21 -22.24 1.66
CA SER A 202 -9.02 -23.41 2.53
C SER A 202 -7.59 -23.53 3.07
N ALA A 203 -6.92 -22.37 3.25
CA ALA A 203 -5.55 -22.32 3.73
C ALA A 203 -5.49 -22.79 5.20
N PRO A 204 -4.56 -23.70 5.57
CA PRO A 204 -4.44 -24.16 6.96
C PRO A 204 -4.07 -23.01 7.90
N PRO A 205 -4.80 -22.77 9.02
CA PRO A 205 -4.58 -21.61 9.89
C PRO A 205 -3.14 -21.46 10.40
N LYS A 206 -2.47 -22.58 10.71
CA LYS A 206 -1.08 -22.61 11.18
C LYS A 206 -0.07 -22.10 10.16
N LYS A 207 -0.44 -22.09 8.87
CA LYS A 207 0.37 -21.63 7.75
C LYS A 207 0.04 -20.19 7.33
N ILE A 208 -0.95 -19.53 7.95
CA ILE A 208 -1.30 -18.15 7.64
C ILE A 208 -0.58 -17.23 8.62
N LYS A 209 0.21 -16.31 8.08
CA LYS A 209 0.99 -15.34 8.83
C LYS A 209 0.65 -13.93 8.37
N LEU A 210 0.72 -12.97 9.29
CA LEU A 210 0.64 -11.56 8.94
C LEU A 210 2.03 -11.06 8.55
N ALA A 211 2.21 -10.65 7.30
CA ALA A 211 3.40 -9.90 6.92
C ALA A 211 3.20 -8.39 7.21
N GLY A 212 1.99 -7.88 7.00
CA GLY A 212 1.67 -6.46 7.19
C GLY A 212 2.11 -5.58 6.00
N GLY A 213 1.80 -4.29 6.05
CA GLY A 213 2.43 -3.28 5.20
C GLY A 213 3.42 -2.44 6.00
N GLY A 214 4.39 -1.81 5.34
CA GLY A 214 5.42 -1.04 6.04
C GLY A 214 5.86 0.23 5.35
N PHE A 215 6.74 0.96 6.04
CA PHE A 215 7.36 2.20 5.57
C PHE A 215 8.85 2.00 5.30
N ASN A 216 9.43 2.86 4.47
CA ASN A 216 10.88 2.88 4.23
C ASN A 216 11.59 3.63 5.38
N PRO A 217 12.40 2.98 6.24
CA PRO A 217 13.03 3.63 7.39
C PRO A 217 14.16 4.59 7.01
N ASP A 218 14.72 4.48 5.80
CA ASP A 218 15.74 5.41 5.30
C ASP A 218 15.10 6.77 4.95
N ILE A 219 13.81 6.76 4.58
CA ILE A 219 13.05 7.96 4.27
C ILE A 219 12.34 8.45 5.53
N PHE A 220 11.47 7.63 6.13
CA PHE A 220 10.64 8.00 7.27
C PHE A 220 11.32 7.55 8.57
N ASN A 221 11.84 8.54 9.30
CA ASN A 221 12.52 8.38 10.58
C ASN A 221 12.44 9.69 11.37
N ASP A 222 12.81 9.65 12.63
CA ASP A 222 12.75 10.76 13.59
C ASP A 222 13.95 11.71 13.53
N LYS A 223 14.93 11.46 12.65
CA LYS A 223 16.12 12.32 12.50
C LYS A 223 15.77 13.65 11.85
N ASP A 224 16.47 14.72 12.25
CA ASP A 224 16.33 16.06 11.66
C ASP A 224 14.89 16.62 11.70
N ARG A 225 14.08 16.16 12.67
CA ARG A 225 12.75 16.71 12.91
C ARG A 225 12.89 18.13 13.45
N HIS A 226 12.00 19.01 13.01
CA HIS A 226 11.94 20.34 13.59
C HIS A 226 11.55 20.29 15.07
N ILE A 227 11.96 21.30 15.83
CA ILE A 227 11.58 21.49 17.23
C ILE A 227 10.40 22.46 17.24
N PHE A 228 9.39 22.18 18.05
CA PHE A 228 8.23 23.04 18.21
C PHE A 228 8.66 24.46 18.60
N ASP A 229 8.30 25.44 17.77
CA ASP A 229 8.77 26.83 17.87
C ASP A 229 7.70 27.79 18.43
N GLY A 230 6.60 27.23 18.96
CA GLY A 230 5.44 27.97 19.44
C GLY A 230 4.31 28.13 18.42
N THR A 231 4.54 27.75 17.16
CA THR A 231 3.50 27.64 16.12
C THR A 231 3.16 26.17 15.90
N PHE A 232 1.89 25.81 16.03
CA PHE A 232 1.44 24.45 15.76
C PHE A 232 1.38 24.19 14.27
N LYS A 233 2.12 23.19 13.79
CA LYS A 233 2.15 22.83 12.37
C LYS A 233 1.42 21.52 12.15
N LEU A 234 0.23 21.58 11.56
CA LEU A 234 -0.64 20.45 11.30
C LEU A 234 -0.49 20.02 9.83
N CYS A 235 -0.53 18.72 9.55
CA CYS A 235 -0.49 18.25 8.17
C CYS A 235 -1.39 17.05 7.89
N TYR A 236 -1.80 16.95 6.62
CA TYR A 236 -2.49 15.81 6.03
C TYR A 236 -1.75 15.41 4.75
N ALA A 237 -1.73 14.13 4.43
CA ALA A 237 -1.18 13.62 3.17
C ALA A 237 -2.08 12.53 2.59
N GLY A 238 -2.55 12.75 1.37
CA GLY A 238 -3.42 11.80 0.68
C GLY A 238 -4.15 12.40 -0.51
N LYS A 239 -4.98 11.60 -1.17
CA LYS A 239 -5.83 12.08 -2.26
C LYS A 239 -6.80 13.15 -1.76
N ILE A 240 -7.04 14.17 -2.58
CA ILE A 240 -8.08 15.17 -2.29
C ILE A 240 -9.41 14.62 -2.82
N SER A 241 -10.18 14.00 -1.93
CA SER A 241 -11.50 13.41 -2.22
C SER A 241 -12.34 13.28 -0.96
N ASP A 242 -13.66 13.21 -1.11
CA ASP A 242 -14.61 13.09 0.02
C ASP A 242 -14.32 11.89 0.91
N SER A 243 -13.99 10.74 0.30
CA SER A 243 -13.63 9.50 1.02
C SER A 243 -12.45 9.62 1.97
N LYS A 244 -11.64 10.68 1.84
CA LYS A 244 -10.49 10.94 2.71
C LYS A 244 -10.78 11.92 3.84
N GLY A 245 -11.99 12.48 3.91
CA GLY A 245 -12.42 13.42 4.96
C GLY A 245 -11.64 14.74 4.99
N VAL A 246 -10.87 15.04 3.92
CA VAL A 246 -9.99 16.22 3.87
C VAL A 246 -10.77 17.53 3.86
N PHE A 247 -11.99 17.52 3.30
CA PHE A 247 -12.86 18.69 3.31
C PHE A 247 -13.40 18.99 4.70
N GLU A 248 -13.70 17.96 5.50
CA GLU A 248 -14.06 18.11 6.91
C GLU A 248 -12.86 18.56 7.75
N LEU A 249 -11.66 18.07 7.46
CA LEU A 249 -10.43 18.57 8.12
C LEU A 249 -10.24 20.07 7.91
N ALA A 250 -10.46 20.59 6.69
CA ALA A 250 -10.37 22.03 6.45
C ALA A 250 -11.34 22.84 7.34
N LYS A 251 -12.53 22.29 7.64
CA LYS A 251 -13.52 22.92 8.54
C LYS A 251 -13.06 22.99 10.00
N THR A 252 -12.08 22.20 10.40
CA THR A 252 -11.52 22.24 11.77
C THR A 252 -10.65 23.48 12.00
N LEU A 253 -10.01 24.02 10.95
CA LEU A 253 -9.02 25.09 11.10
C LEU A 253 -9.62 26.37 11.74
N PRO A 254 -10.78 26.90 11.31
CA PRO A 254 -11.40 28.05 11.99
C PRO A 254 -11.73 27.79 13.47
N LEU A 255 -12.07 26.55 13.83
CA LEU A 255 -12.37 26.19 15.22
C LEU A 255 -11.11 26.18 16.07
N ILE A 256 -10.03 25.60 15.54
CA ILE A 256 -8.73 25.51 16.21
C ILE A 256 -8.14 26.92 16.41
N LEU A 257 -8.20 27.78 15.40
CA LEU A 257 -7.64 29.14 15.45
C LEU A 257 -8.28 30.02 16.53
N LYS A 258 -9.54 29.78 16.92
CA LYS A 258 -10.17 30.49 18.04
C LYS A 258 -9.46 30.27 19.37
N LYS A 259 -8.86 29.09 19.57
CA LYS A 259 -8.18 28.71 20.82
C LYS A 259 -6.66 28.73 20.69
N TYR A 260 -6.13 28.43 19.51
CA TYR A 260 -4.71 28.37 19.19
C TYR A 260 -4.43 29.18 17.93
N PRO A 261 -4.35 30.53 18.03
CA PRO A 261 -4.23 31.40 16.87
C PRO A 261 -2.94 31.19 16.06
N ASN A 262 -1.87 30.70 16.71
CA ASN A 262 -0.60 30.34 16.06
C ASN A 262 -0.65 28.87 15.58
N THR A 263 -1.51 28.59 14.60
CA THR A 263 -1.65 27.25 14.01
C THR A 263 -1.68 27.33 12.49
N GLU A 264 -0.90 26.48 11.82
CA GLU A 264 -0.90 26.28 10.37
C GLU A 264 -1.42 24.88 10.02
N LEU A 265 -2.10 24.75 8.87
CA LEU A 265 -2.54 23.46 8.32
C LEU A 265 -2.03 23.30 6.88
N THR A 266 -1.23 22.27 6.65
CA THR A 266 -0.72 21.89 5.33
C THR A 266 -1.43 20.64 4.79
N LEU A 267 -2.12 20.77 3.65
CA LEU A 267 -2.76 19.66 2.94
C LEU A 267 -1.89 19.24 1.76
N ILE A 268 -1.35 18.02 1.82
CA ILE A 268 -0.49 17.45 0.79
C ILE A 268 -1.31 16.51 -0.11
N GLY A 269 -1.58 16.93 -1.34
CA GLY A 269 -2.37 16.18 -2.30
C GLY A 269 -2.66 16.99 -3.56
N ASN A 270 -2.90 16.31 -4.67
CA ASN A 270 -3.26 16.96 -5.93
C ASN A 270 -4.74 17.38 -5.88
N ALA A 271 -5.00 18.69 -5.76
CA ALA A 271 -6.33 19.29 -5.77
C ALA A 271 -6.62 19.96 -7.13
N THR A 272 -7.84 19.78 -7.65
CA THR A 272 -8.34 20.64 -8.73
C THR A 272 -8.63 22.05 -8.22
N GLU A 273 -8.77 23.04 -9.09
CA GLU A 273 -9.12 24.41 -8.68
C GLU A 273 -10.46 24.48 -7.93
N GLU A 274 -11.44 23.67 -8.36
CA GLU A 274 -12.72 23.53 -7.64
C GLU A 274 -12.51 23.01 -6.21
N GLN A 275 -11.71 21.95 -6.05
CA GLN A 275 -11.41 21.39 -4.74
C GLN A 275 -10.65 22.38 -3.85
N LYS A 276 -9.70 23.15 -4.41
CA LYS A 276 -8.99 24.21 -3.68
C LYS A 276 -9.96 25.27 -3.16
N ASN A 277 -10.92 25.71 -3.98
CA ASN A 277 -11.93 26.69 -3.58
C ASN A 277 -12.81 26.16 -2.43
N ILE A 278 -13.21 24.88 -2.48
CA ILE A 278 -13.96 24.24 -1.39
C ILE A 278 -13.13 24.19 -0.10
N LEU A 279 -11.86 23.79 -0.19
CA LEU A 279 -10.95 23.72 0.96
C LEU A 279 -10.73 25.09 1.59
N LEU A 280 -10.47 26.12 0.78
CA LEU A 280 -10.32 27.51 1.23
C LEU A 280 -11.59 28.02 1.93
N LYS A 281 -12.76 27.80 1.31
CA LYS A 281 -14.05 28.19 1.90
C LYS A 281 -14.30 27.48 3.23
N ASN A 282 -14.06 26.17 3.31
CA ASN A 282 -14.22 25.39 4.53
C ASN A 282 -13.27 25.86 5.64
N ALA A 283 -12.05 26.28 5.28
CA ALA A 283 -11.08 26.87 6.19
C ALA A 283 -11.34 28.36 6.51
N GLY A 284 -12.48 28.91 6.09
CA GLY A 284 -12.82 30.32 6.33
C GLY A 284 -11.88 31.31 5.64
N TYR A 285 -11.28 30.91 4.51
CA TYR A 285 -10.27 31.67 3.77
C TYR A 285 -9.04 32.08 4.61
N SER A 286 -8.72 31.30 5.64
CA SER A 286 -7.54 31.56 6.47
C SER A 286 -6.24 31.44 5.67
N GLU A 287 -5.34 32.41 5.82
CA GLU A 287 -3.98 32.38 5.27
C GLU A 287 -3.12 31.26 5.88
N ASN A 288 -3.58 30.66 7.00
CA ASN A 288 -2.91 29.56 7.67
C ASN A 288 -3.17 28.20 7.01
N LEU A 289 -4.00 28.13 5.96
CA LEU A 289 -4.18 26.93 5.15
C LEU A 289 -3.21 26.94 3.95
N LYS A 290 -2.37 25.90 3.85
CA LYS A 290 -1.48 25.65 2.71
C LYS A 290 -1.92 24.39 1.98
N ILE A 291 -2.04 24.45 0.66
CA ILE A 291 -2.34 23.29 -0.20
C ILE A 291 -1.13 23.04 -1.10
N VAL A 292 -0.52 21.86 -0.99
CA VAL A 292 0.70 21.49 -1.71
C VAL A 292 0.44 20.23 -2.53
N ASN A 293 0.87 20.22 -3.78
CA ASN A 293 0.73 19.04 -4.63
C ASN A 293 1.52 17.85 -4.08
N ALA A 294 1.00 16.64 -4.33
CA ALA A 294 1.72 15.42 -4.00
C ALA A 294 3.05 15.35 -4.78
N SER A 295 4.09 14.87 -4.11
CA SER A 295 5.44 14.75 -4.65
C SER A 295 6.04 13.38 -4.31
N SER A 296 7.35 13.23 -4.42
CA SER A 296 8.07 12.02 -3.99
C SER A 296 7.91 11.77 -2.48
N GLN A 297 8.10 10.52 -2.05
CA GLN A 297 8.12 10.17 -0.61
C GLN A 297 9.17 10.99 0.16
N ILE A 298 10.30 11.31 -0.46
CA ILE A 298 11.36 12.13 0.15
C ILE A 298 10.83 13.55 0.43
N CYS A 299 10.18 14.17 -0.55
CA CYS A 299 9.58 15.50 -0.38
C CYS A 299 8.46 15.48 0.66
N MET A 300 7.60 14.45 0.62
CA MET A 300 6.54 14.28 1.62
C MET A 300 7.12 14.15 3.03
N CYS A 301 8.15 13.32 3.21
CA CYS A 301 8.83 13.16 4.50
C CYS A 301 9.43 14.48 5.00
N LYS A 302 10.05 15.28 4.12
CA LYS A 302 10.53 16.63 4.50
C LYS A 302 9.40 17.49 5.07
N ILE A 303 8.22 17.47 4.47
CA ILE A 303 7.07 18.21 4.99
C ILE A 303 6.62 17.62 6.34
N LEU A 304 6.49 16.30 6.46
CA LEU A 304 6.14 15.65 7.72
C LEU A 304 7.09 16.07 8.85
N LYS A 305 8.41 16.02 8.63
CA LYS A 305 9.42 16.40 9.63
C LYS A 305 9.37 17.88 10.05
N GLN A 306 8.78 18.74 9.24
CA GLN A 306 8.52 20.16 9.55
C GLN A 306 7.15 20.41 10.21
N ASN A 307 6.37 19.36 10.46
CA ASN A 307 5.07 19.43 11.11
C ASN A 307 5.06 18.66 12.43
N ASP A 308 4.10 19.01 13.27
CA ASP A 308 3.95 18.47 14.63
C ASP A 308 2.95 17.34 14.72
N ILE A 309 1.81 17.53 14.04
CA ILE A 309 0.65 16.67 14.14
C ILE A 309 0.23 16.27 12.73
N PHE A 310 0.14 14.97 12.50
CA PHE A 310 -0.43 14.39 11.29
C PHE A 310 -1.90 14.02 11.51
N ILE A 311 -2.76 14.34 10.55
CA ILE A 311 -4.18 14.03 10.59
C ILE A 311 -4.58 13.19 9.39
N LEU A 312 -5.25 12.06 9.62
CA LEU A 312 -5.83 11.19 8.59
C LEU A 312 -7.31 10.90 8.89
N PRO A 313 -8.24 11.77 8.44
CA PRO A 313 -9.66 11.70 8.78
C PRO A 313 -10.45 10.84 7.78
N SER A 314 -9.83 9.80 7.23
CA SER A 314 -10.40 9.05 6.10
C SER A 314 -11.63 8.23 6.50
N TYR A 315 -12.68 8.26 5.69
CA TYR A 315 -13.85 7.38 5.88
C TYR A 315 -13.53 5.93 5.52
N TYR A 316 -12.62 5.73 4.56
CA TYR A 316 -12.21 4.42 4.13
C TYR A 316 -10.69 4.33 3.87
N GLU A 317 -10.06 3.37 4.55
CA GLU A 317 -8.65 3.01 4.39
C GLU A 317 -8.48 1.49 4.49
N ALA A 318 -7.54 0.94 3.72
CA ALA A 318 -7.18 -0.48 3.86
C ALA A 318 -6.27 -0.68 5.08
N LEU A 319 -5.18 0.09 5.16
CA LEU A 319 -4.21 0.05 6.25
C LEU A 319 -3.84 1.43 6.79
N GLY A 320 -4.00 2.51 6.01
CA GLY A 320 -3.58 3.85 6.43
C GLY A 320 -2.07 4.00 6.66
N LEU A 321 -1.23 3.40 5.80
CA LEU A 321 0.23 3.36 5.97
C LEU A 321 0.88 4.74 6.13
N VAL A 322 0.29 5.79 5.56
CA VAL A 322 0.76 7.17 5.73
C VAL A 322 0.73 7.63 7.20
N ALA A 323 -0.20 7.10 8.01
CA ALA A 323 -0.19 7.34 9.46
C ALA A 323 0.99 6.62 10.13
N VAL A 324 1.36 5.42 9.67
CA VAL A 324 2.55 4.72 10.15
C VAL A 324 3.83 5.47 9.75
N GLU A 325 3.88 6.04 8.55
CA GLU A 325 4.98 6.90 8.09
C GLU A 325 5.11 8.17 8.95
N ALA A 326 3.99 8.84 9.27
CA ALA A 326 3.98 10.00 10.15
C ALA A 326 4.42 9.65 11.58
N LEU A 327 3.94 8.53 12.12
CA LEU A 327 4.39 8.00 13.41
C LEU A 327 5.89 7.68 13.38
N ALA A 328 6.41 7.10 12.30
CA ALA A 328 7.84 6.82 12.15
C ALA A 328 8.69 8.11 12.17
N CYS A 329 8.16 9.22 11.65
CA CYS A 329 8.75 10.55 11.74
C CYS A 329 8.59 11.23 13.11
N GLY A 330 7.95 10.58 14.09
CA GLY A 330 7.78 11.11 15.44
C GLY A 330 6.67 12.17 15.56
N LEU A 331 5.71 12.21 14.64
CA LEU A 331 4.58 13.11 14.73
C LEU A 331 3.51 12.54 15.67
N PHE A 332 2.89 13.42 16.46
CA PHE A 332 1.58 13.08 17.01
C PHE A 332 0.61 12.83 15.85
N THR A 333 -0.31 11.89 16.03
CA THR A 333 -1.20 11.47 14.97
C THR A 333 -2.64 11.48 15.44
N VAL A 334 -3.56 11.93 14.58
CA VAL A 334 -5.01 11.83 14.77
C VAL A 334 -5.59 11.13 13.54
N THR A 335 -6.27 10.01 13.73
CA THR A 335 -6.94 9.31 12.63
C THR A 335 -8.39 9.04 12.96
N THR A 336 -9.19 8.72 11.94
CA THR A 336 -10.43 7.97 12.18
C THR A 336 -10.14 6.56 12.70
N GLU A 337 -11.15 5.88 13.24
CA GLU A 337 -11.07 4.47 13.66
C GLU A 337 -10.91 3.52 12.45
N ILE A 338 -9.68 3.44 11.92
CA ILE A 338 -9.34 2.55 10.81
C ILE A 338 -8.93 1.19 11.40
N GLU A 339 -9.81 0.20 11.30
CA GLU A 339 -9.60 -1.15 11.86
C GLU A 339 -8.24 -1.76 11.43
N GLY A 340 -7.90 -1.64 10.13
CA GLY A 340 -6.64 -2.15 9.59
C GLY A 340 -5.41 -1.51 10.25
N LEU A 341 -5.46 -0.21 10.55
CA LEU A 341 -4.38 0.53 11.21
C LEU A 341 -4.30 0.17 12.70
N ILE A 342 -5.45 0.15 13.40
CA ILE A 342 -5.54 -0.21 14.82
C ILE A 342 -4.95 -1.60 15.06
N ASN A 343 -5.33 -2.58 14.23
CA ASN A 343 -4.81 -3.94 14.35
C ASN A 343 -3.33 -4.04 13.98
N LEU A 344 -2.87 -3.27 12.97
CA LEU A 344 -1.47 -3.23 12.58
C LEU A 344 -0.59 -2.67 13.70
N LEU A 345 -0.93 -1.52 14.28
CA LEU A 345 -0.14 -0.82 15.29
C LEU A 345 -0.11 -1.54 16.65
N GLY A 346 -1.16 -2.31 16.97
CA GLY A 346 -1.26 -3.06 18.21
C GLY A 346 -1.43 -2.20 19.47
N LYS A 347 -1.76 -2.87 20.58
CA LYS A 347 -2.19 -2.21 21.84
C LYS A 347 -1.19 -1.19 22.37
N LYS A 348 0.12 -1.47 22.27
CA LYS A 348 1.17 -0.62 22.83
C LYS A 348 1.19 0.76 22.18
N ILE A 349 1.14 0.83 20.85
CA ILE A 349 1.10 2.12 20.13
C ILE A 349 -0.26 2.78 20.33
N ASN A 350 -1.36 2.04 20.17
CA ASN A 350 -2.73 2.57 20.26
C ASN A 350 -3.07 3.22 21.61
N THR A 351 -2.39 2.84 22.69
CA THR A 351 -2.63 3.36 24.05
C THR A 351 -1.52 4.29 24.56
N SER A 352 -0.52 4.57 23.74
CA SER A 352 0.64 5.36 24.14
C SER A 352 0.38 6.86 24.24
N GLY A 353 -0.67 7.36 23.60
CA GLY A 353 -0.96 8.79 23.47
C GLY A 353 -0.26 9.48 22.28
N ILE A 354 0.62 8.80 21.54
CA ILE A 354 1.19 9.35 20.30
C ILE A 354 0.14 9.41 19.18
N ILE A 355 -0.89 8.56 19.24
CA ILE A 355 -1.99 8.49 18.29
C ILE A 355 -3.33 8.62 19.02
N GLU A 356 -4.28 9.32 18.41
CA GLU A 356 -5.66 9.44 18.86
C GLU A 356 -6.63 9.04 17.75
N PHE A 357 -7.76 8.46 18.14
CA PHE A 357 -8.79 7.99 17.21
C PHE A 357 -10.07 8.81 17.35
N VAL A 358 -10.69 9.08 16.20
CA VAL A 358 -11.98 9.76 16.07
C VAL A 358 -12.98 8.76 15.49
N LYS A 359 -14.15 8.65 16.12
CA LYS A 359 -15.23 7.80 15.58
C LYS A 359 -15.65 8.29 14.21
N LEU A 360 -15.92 7.36 13.31
CA LEU A 360 -16.46 7.67 12.00
C LEU A 360 -17.88 8.25 12.13
N PRO A 361 -18.28 9.20 11.27
CA PRO A 361 -19.70 9.51 11.07
C PRO A 361 -20.41 8.26 10.52
N ARG A 362 -21.75 8.20 10.57
CA ARG A 362 -22.46 7.10 9.91
C ARG A 362 -22.14 7.13 8.40
N ILE A 363 -21.85 5.94 7.87
CA ILE A 363 -21.45 5.71 6.48
C ILE A 363 -22.57 4.95 5.77
N TYR A 364 -23.12 5.47 4.67
CA TYR A 364 -24.24 4.85 3.93
C TYR A 364 -23.82 4.11 2.65
N ASP A 365 -22.61 4.36 2.17
CA ASP A 365 -21.95 3.70 1.04
C ASP A 365 -20.46 3.58 1.40
N VAL A 366 -19.69 2.71 0.75
CA VAL A 366 -18.32 2.29 1.17
C VAL A 366 -17.44 3.43 1.69
N ASP A 367 -17.57 4.63 1.12
CA ASP A 367 -16.80 5.81 1.47
C ASP A 367 -17.62 7.11 1.59
N LYS A 368 -18.94 7.04 1.84
CA LYS A 368 -19.82 8.23 1.94
C LYS A 368 -20.49 8.37 3.29
N ALA A 369 -20.29 9.52 3.93
CA ALA A 369 -20.88 9.88 5.20
C ALA A 369 -22.23 10.62 5.04
N TYR A 370 -23.15 10.44 5.99
CA TYR A 370 -24.36 11.26 6.08
C TYR A 370 -24.00 12.72 6.39
N GLU A 371 -24.59 13.68 5.68
CA GLU A 371 -24.27 15.11 5.83
C GLU A 371 -24.61 15.63 7.23
N GLU A 372 -25.66 15.11 7.87
CA GLU A 372 -26.09 15.49 9.22
C GLU A 372 -25.08 15.10 10.32
N ASP A 373 -24.23 14.10 10.07
CA ASP A 373 -23.22 13.62 11.03
C ASP A 373 -21.88 14.38 10.91
N LYS A 374 -21.65 15.07 9.78
CA LYS A 374 -20.39 15.77 9.51
C LYS A 374 -20.07 16.89 10.51
N PRO A 375 -21.02 17.72 10.98
CA PRO A 375 -20.73 18.73 12.00
C PRO A 375 -20.17 18.13 13.29
N ALA A 376 -20.81 17.09 13.83
CA ALA A 376 -20.34 16.40 15.03
C ALA A 376 -18.98 15.73 14.81
N PHE A 377 -18.74 15.17 13.62
CA PHE A 377 -17.43 14.63 13.24
C PHE A 377 -16.33 15.71 13.22
N VAL A 378 -16.60 16.89 12.67
CA VAL A 378 -15.65 18.02 12.65
C VAL A 378 -15.32 18.50 14.07
N GLU A 379 -16.31 18.55 14.96
CA GLU A 379 -16.11 18.90 16.37
C GLU A 379 -15.22 17.86 17.06
N ALA A 380 -15.56 16.57 16.98
CA ALA A 380 -14.78 15.50 17.57
C ALA A 380 -13.34 15.43 17.02
N LEU A 381 -13.16 15.66 15.71
CA LEU A 381 -11.84 15.76 15.08
C LEU A 381 -11.04 16.94 15.64
N SER A 382 -11.67 18.11 15.76
CA SER A 382 -11.05 19.30 16.35
C SER A 382 -10.61 19.06 17.79
N GLU A 383 -11.43 18.40 18.60
CA GLU A 383 -11.11 18.05 19.99
C GLU A 383 -9.87 17.15 20.09
N LYS A 384 -9.78 16.11 19.24
CA LYS A 384 -8.61 15.20 19.22
C LYS A 384 -7.34 15.88 18.71
N ILE A 385 -7.45 16.78 17.74
CA ILE A 385 -6.32 17.61 17.30
C ILE A 385 -5.84 18.50 18.46
N MET A 386 -6.76 19.22 19.11
CA MET A 386 -6.43 20.08 20.25
C MET A 386 -5.85 19.30 21.44
N LEU A 387 -6.30 18.06 21.68
CA LEU A 387 -5.70 17.18 22.68
C LEU A 387 -4.22 16.88 22.36
N GLN A 388 -3.89 16.58 21.11
CA GLN A 388 -2.51 16.36 20.69
C GLN A 388 -1.68 17.66 20.77
N MET A 389 -2.28 18.82 20.49
CA MET A 389 -1.64 20.13 20.68
C MET A 389 -1.27 20.38 22.15
N GLU A 390 -2.14 20.02 23.09
CA GLU A 390 -1.83 20.11 24.53
C GLU A 390 -0.73 19.12 24.95
N ARG A 391 -0.72 17.90 24.39
CA ARG A 391 0.36 16.94 24.65
C ARG A 391 1.71 17.42 24.12
N LEU A 392 1.73 18.00 22.91
CA LEU A 392 2.93 18.62 22.36
C LEU A 392 3.45 19.74 23.27
N LYS A 393 2.56 20.63 23.74
CA LYS A 393 2.91 21.70 24.69
C LYS A 393 3.46 21.19 26.01
N SER A 394 3.00 20.04 26.48
CA SER A 394 3.48 19.46 27.75
C SER A 394 4.96 19.05 27.72
N GLN A 395 5.56 18.93 26.52
CA GLN A 395 6.93 18.46 26.29
C GLN A 395 7.25 17.08 26.90
N LYS A 396 6.22 16.32 27.33
CA LYS A 396 6.39 14.94 27.73
C LYS A 396 6.74 14.10 26.51
N ASP A 397 7.69 13.19 26.68
CA ASP A 397 8.06 12.26 25.63
C ASP A 397 7.06 11.09 25.53
N PHE A 398 6.21 11.14 24.50
CA PHE A 398 5.29 10.05 24.16
C PHE A 398 5.90 9.08 23.12
N TYR A 399 6.91 9.51 22.38
CA TYR A 399 7.44 8.79 21.23
C TYR A 399 8.45 7.72 21.60
N SER A 400 9.43 8.01 22.47
CA SER A 400 10.53 7.08 22.76
C SER A 400 10.06 5.73 23.31
N SER A 401 8.94 5.73 24.05
CA SER A 401 8.35 4.50 24.61
C SER A 401 7.83 3.52 23.54
N VAL A 402 7.52 4.03 22.35
CA VAL A 402 6.92 3.27 21.23
C VAL A 402 7.74 3.29 19.95
N ALA A 403 8.81 4.08 19.86
CA ALA A 403 9.66 4.20 18.67
C ALA A 403 10.13 2.84 18.13
N ALA A 404 10.61 1.96 19.03
CA ALA A 404 11.03 0.60 18.66
C ALA A 404 9.87 -0.27 18.16
N GLU A 405 8.65 -0.06 18.67
CA GLU A 405 7.45 -0.79 18.21
C GLU A 405 7.04 -0.30 16.81
N ILE A 406 7.03 1.02 16.61
CA ILE A 406 6.76 1.63 15.30
C ILE A 406 7.76 1.10 14.26
N LYS A 407 9.06 1.03 14.61
CA LYS A 407 10.11 0.52 13.73
C LYS A 407 9.89 -0.93 13.28
N LYS A 408 9.15 -1.76 14.03
CA LYS A 408 8.79 -3.13 13.59
C LYS A 408 7.86 -3.15 12.38
N HIS A 409 7.26 -2.01 12.02
CA HIS A 409 6.49 -1.83 10.79
C HIS A 409 7.33 -1.26 9.64
N SER A 410 8.67 -1.17 9.79
CA SER A 410 9.55 -0.86 8.67
C SER A 410 9.59 -2.02 7.67
N TRP A 411 9.86 -1.72 6.40
CA TRP A 411 10.10 -2.75 5.39
C TRP A 411 11.23 -3.69 5.78
N GLU A 412 12.31 -3.18 6.36
CA GLU A 412 13.42 -3.99 6.89
C GLU A 412 12.91 -5.06 7.87
N SER A 413 12.11 -4.67 8.86
CA SER A 413 11.55 -5.60 9.85
C SER A 413 10.54 -6.59 9.26
N ILE A 414 9.78 -6.18 8.24
CA ILE A 414 8.85 -7.06 7.53
C ILE A 414 9.64 -8.10 6.72
N ILE A 415 10.67 -7.67 5.99
CA ILE A 415 11.54 -8.55 5.22
C ILE A 415 12.23 -9.56 6.15
N ASP A 416 12.72 -9.13 7.31
CA ASP A 416 13.34 -10.01 8.31
C ASP A 416 12.37 -11.11 8.79
N ARG A 417 11.11 -10.75 9.08
CA ARG A 417 10.08 -11.74 9.43
C ARG A 417 9.79 -12.70 8.29
N VAL A 418 9.62 -12.18 7.07
CA VAL A 418 9.32 -13.01 5.90
C VAL A 418 10.48 -13.96 5.63
N GLU A 419 11.72 -13.49 5.65
CA GLU A 419 12.92 -14.31 5.48
C GLU A 419 13.04 -15.38 6.57
N LYS A 420 12.76 -15.03 7.83
CA LYS A 420 12.77 -15.99 8.93
C LYS A 420 11.75 -17.10 8.73
N GLU A 421 10.50 -16.75 8.44
CA GLU A 421 9.45 -17.75 8.19
C GLU A 421 9.79 -18.62 6.96
N ILE A 422 10.44 -18.08 5.92
CA ILE A 422 10.95 -18.86 4.78
C ILE A 422 11.99 -19.90 5.21
N LYS A 423 12.91 -19.51 6.11
CA LYS A 423 13.98 -20.40 6.61
C LYS A 423 13.45 -21.47 7.56
N ASP A 424 12.39 -21.18 8.31
CA ASP A 424 11.78 -22.07 9.29
C ASP A 424 10.84 -23.13 8.67
N MET A 425 10.44 -22.94 7.39
CA MET A 425 9.73 -23.96 6.58
C MET A 425 10.62 -25.13 6.24
#